data_AF-A0A085LBB3-F1
#
_entry.id   AF-A0A085LBB3-F1
#
_cell.length_a   1.000
_cell.length_b   1.000
_cell.length_c   1.000
_cell.angle_alpha   90.00
_cell.angle_beta   90.00
_cell.angle_gamma   90.00
#
_symmetry.space_group_name_H-M   'P 1'
#
loop_
_entity.id
_entity.type
_entity.pdbx_description
1 polymer ?
#
loop_
_entity_poly.entity_id
_entity_poly.type
_entity_poly.pdbx_seq_one_letter_code
_entity_poly.pdbx_strand_id
1 'polypeptide(L)' 'MKNELKVSECPKEQLVLYLERLLQQIREGRVMVGFAEVPLPEILNLEVELEEKEDEVELEVEIKWGK' A
#
# COMPACT_ATOMS: atom_id res chain seq x y z
N MET A 1 4.96 -15.69 -9.54
CA MET A 1 5.96 -14.82 -8.88
C MET A 1 5.21 -13.84 -8.01
N LYS A 2 5.58 -13.71 -6.73
CA LYS A 2 5.11 -12.63 -5.87
C LYS A 2 6.16 -11.51 -5.91
N ASN A 3 5.73 -10.29 -6.21
CA ASN A 3 6.59 -9.10 -6.06
C ASN A 3 6.27 -8.53 -4.68
N GLU A 4 7.12 -8.77 -3.69
CA GLU A 4 6.95 -8.25 -2.33
C GLU A 4 8.09 -7.28 -2.02
N LEU A 5 7.75 -6.10 -1.51
CA LEU A 5 8.72 -5.15 -0.99
C LEU A 5 8.48 -5.03 0.52
N LYS A 6 9.38 -5.57 1.34
CA LYS A 6 9.32 -5.43 2.79
C LYS A 6 10.00 -4.13 3.18
N VAL A 7 9.23 -3.20 3.75
CA VAL A 7 9.78 -2.00 4.38
C VAL A 7 10.06 -2.38 5.83
N SER A 8 11.32 -2.28 6.26
CA SER A 8 11.69 -2.39 7.68
C SER A 8 11.16 -1.18 8.46
N GLU A 9 11.27 -1.21 9.80
CA GLU A 9 10.96 -0.07 10.66
C GLU A 9 11.41 1.27 10.03
N CYS A 10 10.49 2.22 9.93
CA CYS A 10 10.75 3.52 9.31
C CYS A 10 10.18 4.67 10.17
N PRO A 11 10.82 5.86 10.15
CA PRO A 11 10.25 7.04 10.77
C PRO A 11 8.91 7.43 10.14
N LYS A 12 8.03 8.04 10.93
CA LYS A 12 6.71 8.51 10.49
C LYS A 12 6.78 9.38 9.23
N GLU A 13 7.79 10.22 9.12
CA GLU A 13 7.97 11.12 7.98
C GLU A 13 8.24 10.34 6.68
N GLN A 14 8.97 9.22 6.75
CA GLN A 14 9.19 8.36 5.59
C GLN A 14 7.92 7.63 5.17
N LEU A 15 7.10 7.19 6.14
CA LEU A 15 5.79 6.61 5.88
C LEU A 15 4.89 7.60 5.13
N VAL A 16 4.83 8.87 5.59
CA VAL A 16 4.04 9.92 4.91
C VAL A 16 4.49 10.07 3.45
N LEU A 17 5.80 10.21 3.21
CA LEU A 17 6.34 10.35 1.85
C LEU A 17 6.03 9.12 0.98
N TYR A 18 6.05 7.92 1.56
CA TYR A 18 5.70 6.70 0.85
C TYR A 18 4.21 6.70 0.45
N LEU A 19 3.33 7.05 1.37
CA LEU A 19 1.88 7.13 1.12
C LEU A 19 1.52 8.21 0.11
N GLU A 20 2.17 9.37 0.15
CA GLU A 20 2.00 10.44 -0.85
C GLU A 20 2.39 9.96 -2.26
N ARG A 21 3.50 9.22 -2.39
CA ARG A 21 3.92 8.63 -3.67
C ARG A 21 2.95 7.56 -4.15
N LEU A 22 2.43 6.72 -3.25
CA LEU A 22 1.44 5.71 -3.60
C LEU A 22 0.14 6.36 -4.09
N LEU A 23 -0.35 7.40 -3.40
CA LEU A 23 -1.52 8.15 -3.82
C LEU A 23 -1.33 8.82 -5.18
N GLN A 24 -0.14 9.39 -5.45
CA GLN A 24 0.16 9.96 -6.75
C GLN A 24 0.10 8.91 -7.86
N GLN A 25 0.65 7.72 -7.63
CA GLN A 25 0.58 6.60 -8.56
C GLN A 25 -0.87 6.17 -8.82
N ILE A 26 -1.68 6.00 -7.76
CA ILE A 26 -3.11 5.66 -7.89
C ILE A 26 -3.85 6.68 -8.76
N ARG A 27 -3.57 7.99 -8.61
CA ARG A 27 -4.14 9.05 -9.45
C ARG A 27 -3.73 8.94 -10.92
N GLU A 28 -2.55 8.39 -11.21
CA GLU A 28 -2.06 8.11 -12.56
C GLU A 28 -2.62 6.80 -13.13
N GLY A 29 -3.45 6.07 -12.38
CA GLY A 29 -4.10 4.83 -12.81
C GLY A 29 -3.19 3.60 -12.80
N ARG A 30 -2.06 3.64 -12.08
CA ARG A 30 -1.09 2.53 -11.99
C ARG A 30 -0.39 2.52 -10.64
N VAL A 31 0.22 1.41 -10.26
CA VAL A 31 1.13 1.33 -9.11
C VAL A 31 2.42 0.62 -9.50
N MET A 32 3.53 1.05 -8.93
CA MET A 32 4.85 0.46 -9.09
C MET A 32 5.14 -0.46 -7.91
N VAL A 33 5.35 -1.75 -8.18
CA VAL A 33 5.74 -2.76 -7.19
C VAL A 33 7.12 -3.30 -7.58
N GLY A 34 8.16 -2.84 -6.87
CA GLY A 34 9.55 -3.08 -7.27
C GLY A 34 9.84 -2.42 -8.62
N PHE A 35 10.03 -3.22 -9.67
CA PHE A 35 10.23 -2.75 -11.05
C PHE A 35 9.00 -2.96 -11.95
N ALA A 36 7.94 -3.55 -11.42
CA ALA A 36 6.73 -3.86 -12.19
C ALA A 36 5.72 -2.72 -12.09
N GLU A 37 5.20 -2.30 -13.23
CA GLU A 37 4.05 -1.40 -13.33
C GLU A 37 2.76 -2.23 -13.39
N VAL A 38 1.82 -1.93 -12.51
CA VAL A 38 0.53 -2.62 -12.41
C VAL A 38 -0.58 -1.61 -12.69
N PRO A 39 -1.33 -1.73 -13.80
CA PRO A 39 -2.46 -0.84 -14.07
C PRO A 39 -3.59 -1.09 -13.07
N LEU A 40 -4.26 -0.01 -12.65
CA LEU A 40 -5.42 -0.08 -11.78
C LEU A 40 -6.72 0.02 -12.60
N PRO A 41 -7.75 -0.80 -12.29
CA PRO A 41 -9.07 -0.64 -12.88
C PRO A 41 -9.80 0.58 -12.31
N GLU A 42 -10.92 0.95 -12.94
CA GLU A 42 -11.77 2.08 -12.50
C GLU A 42 -12.40 1.87 -11.11
N ILE A 43 -12.61 0.61 -10.72
CA ILE A 43 -13.27 0.24 -9.45
C ILE A 43 -12.31 -0.61 -8.64
N LEU A 44 -12.04 -0.15 -7.42
CA LEU A 44 -11.17 -0.79 -6.43
C LEU A 44 -11.95 -1.01 -5.14
N ASN A 45 -11.62 -2.06 -4.41
CA ASN A 45 -12.06 -2.26 -3.03
C ASN A 45 -10.92 -1.87 -2.09
N LEU A 46 -11.24 -1.07 -1.07
CA LEU A 46 -10.31 -0.67 -0.01
C LEU A 46 -10.78 -1.28 1.30
N GLU A 47 -9.86 -1.95 1.98
CA GLU A 47 -10.05 -2.52 3.31
C GLU A 47 -9.00 -1.92 4.25
N VAL A 48 -9.44 -1.52 5.44
CA VAL A 48 -8.58 -0.93 6.47
C VAL A 48 -8.89 -1.61 7.78
N GLU A 49 -7.90 -2.27 8.35
CA GLU A 49 -8.02 -3.03 9.59
C GLU A 49 -7.07 -2.46 10.65
N LEU A 50 -7.54 -2.35 11.89
CA LEU A 50 -6.74 -1.94 13.05
C LEU A 50 -6.82 -3.05 14.10
N GLU A 51 -5.67 -3.61 14.46
CA GLU A 51 -5.53 -4.60 15.51
C GLU A 51 -4.64 -4.05 16.62
N GLU A 52 -5.14 -4.07 17.86
CA GLU A 52 -4.38 -3.67 19.05
C GLU A 52 -4.06 -4.92 19.88
N LYS A 53 -2.76 -5.20 20.08
CA LYS A 53 -2.20 -6.29 20.90
C LYS A 53 -1.53 -5.67 22.14
N GLU A 54 -1.14 -6.51 23.10
CA GLU A 54 -0.56 -6.03 24.38
C GLU A 54 0.68 -5.14 24.18
N ASP A 55 1.51 -5.44 23.16
CA ASP A 55 2.78 -4.75 22.89
C ASP A 55 2.86 -4.10 21.49
N GLU A 56 1.77 -4.12 20.70
CA GLU A 56 1.80 -3.71 19.30
C GLU A 56 0.46 -3.14 18.84
N VAL A 57 0.52 -2.15 17.95
CA VAL A 57 -0.63 -1.66 17.19
C VAL A 57 -0.34 -1.86 15.72
N GLU A 58 -1.21 -2.61 15.05
CA GLU A 58 -1.09 -2.97 13.64
C GLU A 58 -2.21 -2.28 12.85
N LEU A 59 -1.83 -1.50 11.84
CA LEU A 59 -2.76 -0.88 10.88
C LEU A 59 -2.47 -1.46 9.50
N GLU A 60 -3.41 -2.22 8.96
CA GLU A 60 -3.33 -2.77 7.62
C GLU A 60 -4.22 -1.98 6.65
N VAL A 61 -3.69 -1.71 5.45
CA VAL A 61 -4.40 -1.04 4.35
C VAL A 61 -4.26 -1.91 3.11
N GLU A 62 -5.35 -2.58 2.71
CA GLU A 62 -5.37 -3.45 1.54
C GLU A 62 -6.22 -2.85 0.40
N ILE A 63 -5.67 -2.87 -0.82
CA ILE A 63 -6.38 -2.48 -2.03
C ILE A 63 -6.54 -3.73 -2.90
N LYS A 64 -7.78 -4.13 -3.17
CA LYS A 64 -8.14 -5.36 -3.90
C LYS A 64 -8.98 -5.03 -5.13
N TRP A 65 -8.77 -5.76 -6.21
CA TRP A 65 -9.60 -5.65 -7.41
C TRP A 65 -9.72 -6.97 -8.17
N GLY A 66 -10.78 -7.09 -8.96
CA GLY A 66 -10.99 -8.23 -9.86
C GLY A 66 -10.02 -8.17 -11.04
N LYS A 67 -9.66 -9.35 -11.58
CA LYS A 67 -8.88 -9.47 -12.81
C LYS A 67 -9.77 -9.43 -14.04
#